data_AF-M0MWG1-F1
#
_entry.id   AF-M0MWG1-F1
#
_cell.length_a   1.000
_cell.length_b   1.000
_cell.length_c   1.000
_cell.angle_alpha   90.00
_cell.angle_beta   90.00
_cell.angle_gamma   90.00
#
_symmetry.space_group_name_H-M   'P 1'
#
loop_
_entity.id
_entity.type
_entity.pdbx_description
1 polymer ?
#
loop_
_entity_poly.entity_id
_entity_poly.type
_entity_poly.pdbx_seq_one_letter_code
_entity_poly.pdbx_strand_id
1 'polypeptide(L)' 'RRRIAPRGIAGGEDGATGENRIDGESVPAKTTREVAADTTVTVRTPGGGGHGDPTERDPALVERDRADEKTGIDEP' A
#
# COMPACT_ATOMS: atom_id res chain seq x y z
N ARG A 1 -9.39 -1.25 3.31
CA ARG A 1 -8.79 -0.25 4.22
C ARG A 1 -8.34 0.93 3.36
N ARG A 2 -9.10 2.03 3.37
CA ARG A 2 -8.91 3.21 2.48
C ARG A 2 -8.83 4.55 3.22
N ARG A 3 -9.12 4.54 4.52
CA ARG A 3 -9.11 5.72 5.41
C ARG A 3 -8.19 5.52 6.59
N ILE A 4 -8.29 4.35 7.22
CA ILE A 4 -7.46 3.96 8.36
C ILE A 4 -6.50 2.86 7.88
N ALA A 5 -5.21 3.10 8.12
CA ALA A 5 -4.13 2.17 7.84
C ALA A 5 -4.25 0.89 8.69
N PRO A 6 -3.84 -0.27 8.18
CA PRO A 6 -3.61 -1.44 9.02
C PRO A 6 -2.50 -1.15 10.04
N ARG A 7 -2.83 -1.25 11.33
CA ARG A 7 -1.95 -0.82 12.40
C ARG A 7 -0.72 -1.72 12.54
N GLY A 8 0.44 -1.13 12.72
CA GLY A 8 1.64 -1.83 13.17
C GLY A 8 1.56 -2.20 14.66
N ILE A 9 2.38 -3.17 15.07
CA ILE A 9 2.42 -3.66 16.45
C ILE A 9 3.85 -3.83 16.95
N ALA A 10 4.03 -3.77 18.28
CA ALA A 10 5.31 -3.98 18.94
C ALA A 10 6.46 -3.11 18.38
N GLY A 11 6.18 -1.84 18.06
CA GLY A 11 7.17 -0.92 17.46
C GLY A 11 7.17 -0.88 15.93
N GLY A 12 6.39 -1.75 15.27
CA GLY A 12 6.23 -1.73 13.82
C GLY A 12 5.36 -0.57 13.35
N GLU A 13 5.67 -0.08 12.14
CA GLU A 13 4.94 1.02 11.49
C GLU A 13 3.59 0.56 10.91
N ASP A 14 2.67 1.50 10.75
CA ASP A 14 1.39 1.25 10.08
C ASP A 14 1.61 0.96 8.58
N GLY A 15 0.82 0.05 8.02
CA GLY A 15 0.87 -0.26 6.59
C GLY A 15 0.24 0.84 5.75
N ALA A 16 0.64 0.94 4.48
CA ALA A 16 0.02 1.87 3.55
C ALA A 16 -1.51 1.66 3.48
N THR A 17 -2.28 2.77 3.49
CA THR A 17 -3.68 2.70 3.10
C THR A 17 -3.75 2.35 1.63
N GLY A 18 -4.75 1.56 1.25
CA GLY A 18 -4.96 1.36 -0.17
C GLY A 18 -5.83 2.47 -0.76
N GLU A 19 -5.95 2.49 -2.07
CA GLU A 19 -6.57 3.58 -2.83
C GLU A 19 -7.35 3.03 -4.01
N ASN A 20 -8.38 3.75 -4.44
CA ASN A 20 -9.07 3.53 -5.70
C ASN A 20 -8.89 4.79 -6.56
N ARG A 21 -8.53 4.64 -7.83
CA ARG A 21 -8.46 5.74 -8.79
C ARG A 21 -9.20 5.39 -10.08
N ILE A 22 -9.76 6.40 -10.73
CA ILE A 22 -10.35 6.32 -12.08
C ILE A 22 -9.64 7.38 -12.92
N ASP A 23 -8.91 6.96 -13.96
CA ASP A 23 -8.04 7.83 -14.78
C ASP A 23 -7.10 8.72 -13.94
N GLY A 24 -6.60 8.15 -12.84
CA GLY A 24 -5.69 8.83 -11.89
C GLY A 24 -6.38 9.66 -10.80
N GLU A 25 -7.69 9.93 -10.91
CA GLU A 25 -8.45 10.64 -9.89
C GLU A 25 -8.85 9.71 -8.73
N SER A 26 -8.53 10.08 -7.48
CA SER A 26 -8.91 9.30 -6.30
C SER A 26 -10.43 9.28 -6.10
N VAL A 27 -11.00 8.10 -5.82
CA VAL A 27 -12.43 7.92 -5.59
C VAL A 27 -12.71 7.25 -4.23
N PRO A 28 -13.95 7.36 -3.70
CA PRO A 28 -14.31 6.73 -2.44
C PRO A 28 -14.08 5.21 -2.40
N ALA A 29 -14.02 4.68 -1.19
CA ALA A 29 -13.78 3.25 -0.94
C ALA A 29 -14.81 2.33 -1.63
N LYS A 30 -16.04 2.81 -1.77
CA LYS A 30 -17.11 2.17 -2.51
C LYS A 30 -17.84 3.25 -3.29
N THR A 31 -17.97 3.06 -4.59
CA THR A 31 -18.67 3.96 -5.49
C THR A 31 -19.26 3.16 -6.65
N THR A 32 -20.25 3.73 -7.32
CA THR A 32 -20.79 3.24 -8.59
C THR A 32 -20.67 4.40 -9.56
N ARG A 33 -20.04 4.17 -10.72
CA ARG A 33 -19.81 5.18 -11.74
C ARG A 33 -19.92 4.51 -13.11
N GLU A 34 -20.60 5.17 -14.04
CA GLU A 34 -20.50 4.81 -15.45
C GLU A 34 -19.15 5.32 -15.98
N VAL A 35 -18.46 4.49 -16.75
CA VAL A 35 -17.16 4.82 -17.31
C VAL A 35 -17.18 4.59 -18.82
N ALA A 36 -16.44 5.41 -19.55
CA ALA A 36 -16.26 5.22 -20.97
C ALA A 36 -15.40 3.96 -21.24
N ALA A 37 -15.44 3.47 -22.47
CA ALA A 37 -14.42 2.54 -22.92
C ALA A 37 -13.03 3.19 -22.78
N ASP A 38 -12.02 2.35 -22.53
CA ASP A 38 -10.62 2.75 -22.35
C ASP A 38 -10.30 3.54 -21.05
N THR A 39 -11.28 3.79 -20.17
CA THR A 39 -11.05 4.31 -18.82
C THR A 39 -10.27 3.29 -17.98
N THR A 40 -9.22 3.76 -17.29
CA THR A 40 -8.42 2.93 -16.38
C THR A 40 -8.93 3.04 -14.94
N VAL A 41 -9.34 1.90 -14.39
CA VAL A 41 -9.65 1.77 -12.97
C VAL A 41 -8.47 1.14 -12.24
N THR A 42 -7.82 1.91 -11.36
CA THR A 42 -6.70 1.43 -10.56
C THR A 42 -7.15 1.14 -9.13
N VAL A 43 -6.85 -0.07 -8.65
CA VAL A 43 -7.13 -0.49 -7.28
C VAL A 43 -5.79 -0.83 -6.60
N ARG A 44 -5.29 0.08 -5.76
CA ARG A 44 -4.11 -0.17 -4.92
C ARG A 44 -4.56 -0.83 -3.63
N THR A 45 -4.21 -2.09 -3.41
CA THR A 45 -4.57 -2.80 -2.17
C THR A 45 -3.76 -2.26 -0.99
N PRO A 46 -4.31 -2.22 0.23
CA PRO A 46 -3.56 -1.77 1.40
C PRO A 46 -2.41 -2.75 1.72
N GLY A 47 -1.32 -2.23 2.27
CA GLY A 47 -0.26 -3.03 2.88
C GLY A 47 -0.63 -3.55 4.26
N GLY A 48 0.12 -4.52 4.78
CA GLY A 48 0.01 -4.94 6.19
C GLY A 48 0.75 -3.98 7.12
N GLY A 49 0.32 -3.91 8.39
CA GLY A 49 1.11 -3.24 9.42
C GLY A 49 2.34 -4.06 9.80
N GLY A 50 3.44 -3.39 10.13
CA GLY A 50 4.69 -4.00 10.53
C GLY A 50 4.65 -4.60 11.94
N HIS A 51 5.63 -5.44 12.25
CA HIS A 51 5.86 -6.00 13.57
C HIS A 51 7.32 -5.79 13.98
N GLY A 52 7.55 -5.25 15.18
CA GLY A 52 8.92 -5.00 15.70
C GLY A 52 9.52 -3.70 15.17
N ASP A 53 10.61 -3.25 15.79
CA ASP A 53 11.36 -2.08 15.32
C ASP A 53 12.03 -2.41 13.95
N PRO A 54 11.77 -1.61 12.90
CA PRO A 54 12.39 -1.84 11.58
C PRO A 54 13.93 -1.87 11.60
N THR A 55 14.56 -1.16 12.54
CA THR A 55 16.03 -1.09 12.66
C THR A 55 16.65 -2.38 13.23
N GLU A 56 15.85 -3.21 13.89
CA GLU A 56 16.26 -4.52 14.42
C GLU A 56 16.14 -5.65 13.38
N ARG A 57 15.64 -5.34 12.17
CA ARG A 57 15.43 -6.33 11.11
C ARG A 57 16.77 -6.84 10.55
N ASP A 58 16.88 -8.16 10.40
CA ASP A 58 18.06 -8.81 9.83
C ASP A 58 18.38 -8.25 8.43
N PRO A 59 19.58 -7.68 8.22
CA PRO A 59 20.00 -7.09 6.95
C PRO A 59 19.87 -8.04 5.75
N ALA A 60 20.07 -9.34 5.93
CA ALA A 60 19.94 -10.31 4.84
C ALA A 60 18.49 -10.47 4.37
N LEU A 61 17.52 -10.32 5.28
CA LEU A 61 16.10 -10.34 4.93
C LEU A 61 15.71 -9.06 4.18
N VAL A 62 16.27 -7.91 4.59
CA VAL A 62 16.04 -6.63 3.90
C VAL A 62 16.55 -6.69 2.47
N GLU A 63 17.76 -7.22 2.25
CA GLU A 63 18.31 -7.31 0.90
C GLU A 63 17.51 -8.25 0.00
N ARG A 64 17.03 -9.36 0.56
CA ARG A 64 16.11 -10.24 -0.18
C ARG A 64 14.80 -9.54 -0.52
N ASP A 65 14.22 -8.77 0.41
CA ASP A 65 12.99 -8.02 0.14
C ASP A 65 13.19 -6.98 -0.99
N ARG A 66 14.38 -6.37 -1.11
CA ARG A 66 14.75 -5.51 -2.24
C ARG A 66 14.89 -6.29 -3.55
N ALA A 67 15.59 -7.42 -3.52
CA ALA A 67 15.76 -8.29 -4.69
C ALA A 67 14.42 -8.86 -5.20
N ASP A 68 13.48 -9.09 -4.28
CA ASP A 68 12.11 -9.53 -4.57
C ASP A 68 11.18 -8.36 -4.95
N GLU A 69 11.68 -7.13 -5.03
CA GLU A 69 10.90 -5.91 -5.32
C GLU A 69 9.73 -5.65 -4.36
N LYS A 70 9.79 -6.21 -3.14
CA LYS A 70 8.76 -6.06 -2.10
C LYS A 70 8.83 -4.71 -1.39
N THR A 71 10.00 -4.06 -1.44
CA THR A 71 10.23 -2.73 -0.88
C THR A 71 10.64 -1.80 -2.02
N GLY A 72 9.68 -1.04 -2.55
CA GLY A 72 9.93 0.04 -3.50
C GLY A 72 9.84 1.42 -2.83
N ILE A 73 10.32 2.45 -3.51
CA ILE A 73 9.90 3.83 -3.23
C ILE A 73 8.50 3.99 -3.83
N ASP A 74 7.48 4.05 -2.98
CA ASP A 74 6.21 4.63 -3.41
C ASP A 74 6.51 6.10 -3.76
N GLU A 75 6.48 6.46 -5.05
CA GLU A 75 6.55 7.88 -5.42
C GLU A 75 5.41 8.63 -4.72
N PRO A 76 5.71 9.78 -4.10
CA PRO A 76 4.74 10.53 -3.29
C PRO A 76 3.51 10.99 -4.09
#